data_AF-A0AAP5LNA7-F1
#
_entry.id   AF-A0AAP5LNA7-F1
#
_cell.length_a   1.000
_cell.length_b   1.000
_cell.length_c   1.000
_cell.angle_alpha   90.00
_cell.angle_beta   90.00
_cell.angle_gamma   90.00
#
_symmetry.space_group_name_H-M   'P 1'
#
loop_
_entity.id
_entity.type
_entity.pdbx_description
1 polymer ?
#
loop_
_entity_poly.entity_id
_entity_poly.type
_entity_poly.pdbx_seq_one_letter_code
_entity_poly.pdbx_strand_id
1 'polypeptide(L)'
;MAKRLIADEVLEEWISTYGDQNYVDYKLRALAFAEKCWNEGVITHDEKFSTLLLHGSIYSRITNCKYNCGMYKYVECEWEDEGNTLLAILDKKKKFWLSWKEVTEEYMKNDFKHSFRPTIDRVNEKEGYSLDNIQVLTNAENCAKATSFPHYLFTVVNTFDTTKQQTFRRFDSKGAAFKHIGLPYSKSDTGRFHQVGNCLYLLQSEDVTLGRTTIEEYENPEDLSYTGSFSITKKHPHGGTITISRNFTYERMAIILKQDQLI
;
A
#
# COMPACT_ATOMS: atom_id res chain seq x y z
N MET A 1 -7.15 -9.73 43.88
CA MET A 1 -5.91 -9.80 43.08
C MET A 1 -6.31 -10.11 41.64
N ALA A 2 -5.88 -9.32 40.66
CA ALA A 2 -6.12 -9.64 39.25
C ALA A 2 -5.42 -10.98 38.94
N LYS A 3 -6.16 -11.95 38.41
CA LYS A 3 -5.59 -13.23 37.98
C LYS A 3 -4.58 -12.91 36.88
N ARG A 4 -3.30 -13.24 37.08
CA ARG A 4 -2.30 -13.10 36.01
C ARG A 4 -2.76 -13.97 34.83
N LEU A 5 -2.75 -13.39 33.63
CA LEU A 5 -3.16 -14.07 32.39
C LEU A 5 -2.23 -15.25 32.04
N ILE A 6 -0.99 -15.19 32.53
CA ILE A 6 0.11 -16.14 32.25
C ILE A 6 0.94 -16.37 33.51
N ALA A 7 1.50 -17.58 33.63
CA ALA A 7 2.47 -17.94 34.66
C ALA A 7 3.86 -17.36 34.33
N ASP A 8 4.62 -16.96 35.36
CA ASP A 8 5.90 -16.25 35.17
C ASP A 8 6.92 -17.12 34.42
N GLU A 9 6.92 -18.44 34.66
CA GLU A 9 7.83 -19.40 34.04
C GLU A 9 7.63 -19.47 32.52
N VAL A 10 6.37 -19.42 32.06
CA VAL A 10 6.02 -19.42 30.63
C VAL A 10 6.49 -18.14 29.97
N LEU A 11 6.36 -17.01 30.67
CA LEU A 11 6.80 -15.72 30.16
C LEU A 11 8.33 -15.66 30.06
N GLU A 12 9.05 -16.17 31.06
CA GLU A 12 10.51 -16.25 31.08
C GLU A 12 11.05 -17.14 29.95
N GLU A 13 10.43 -18.31 29.74
CA GLU A 13 10.74 -19.20 28.62
C GLU A 13 10.57 -18.46 27.28
N TRP A 14 9.44 -17.78 27.09
CA TRP A 14 9.16 -17.04 25.87
C TRP A 14 10.17 -15.93 25.59
N ILE A 15 10.55 -15.16 26.62
CA ILE A 15 11.56 -14.11 26.54
C ILE A 15 12.90 -14.71 26.11
N SER A 16 13.28 -15.84 26.71
CA SER A 16 14.51 -16.54 26.39
C SER A 16 14.53 -17.03 24.94
N THR A 17 13.41 -17.55 24.44
CA THR A 17 13.30 -18.11 23.07
C THR A 17 13.22 -17.04 21.98
N TYR A 18 12.43 -15.99 22.17
CA TYR A 18 12.09 -15.03 21.10
C TYR A 18 12.62 -13.61 21.33
N GLY A 19 13.21 -13.31 22.48
CA GLY A 19 13.86 -12.03 22.76
C GLY A 19 12.94 -10.79 22.87
N ASP A 20 11.61 -10.95 22.76
CA ASP A 20 10.66 -9.86 22.92
C ASP A 20 10.47 -9.56 24.42
N GLN A 21 10.82 -8.35 24.86
CA GLN A 21 10.65 -7.91 26.25
C GLN A 21 9.43 -6.98 26.43
N ASN A 22 8.73 -6.64 25.34
CA ASN A 22 7.64 -5.68 25.38
C ASN A 22 6.29 -6.39 25.45
N TYR A 23 5.76 -6.59 26.66
CA TYR A 23 4.48 -7.27 26.90
C TYR A 23 3.38 -6.29 27.32
N VAL A 24 2.66 -5.80 26.32
CA VAL A 24 1.38 -5.12 26.48
C VAL A 24 0.22 -6.13 26.52
N ASP A 25 -0.92 -5.72 27.08
CA ASP A 25 -2.05 -6.61 27.40
C ASP A 25 -2.47 -7.55 26.24
N TYR A 26 -2.58 -7.03 25.02
CA TYR A 26 -2.99 -7.86 23.87
C TYR A 26 -1.96 -8.96 23.52
N LYS A 27 -0.66 -8.74 23.77
CA LYS A 27 0.38 -9.76 23.55
C LYS A 27 0.31 -10.85 24.60
N LEU A 28 0.02 -10.49 25.86
CA LEU A 28 -0.20 -11.46 26.93
C LEU A 28 -1.44 -12.33 26.64
N ARG A 29 -2.52 -11.73 26.13
CA ARG A 29 -3.69 -12.49 25.66
C ARG A 29 -3.35 -13.42 24.51
N ALA A 30 -2.57 -12.97 23.53
CA ALA A 30 -2.14 -13.78 22.39
C ALA A 30 -1.27 -14.97 22.84
N LEU A 31 -0.34 -14.75 23.78
CA LEU A 31 0.48 -15.82 24.35
C LEU A 31 -0.39 -16.81 25.14
N ALA A 32 -1.31 -16.32 25.98
CA ALA A 32 -2.18 -17.19 26.77
C ALA A 32 -3.07 -18.06 25.86
N PHE A 33 -3.54 -17.47 24.76
CA PHE A 33 -4.29 -18.18 23.74
C PHE A 33 -3.46 -19.26 23.03
N ALA A 34 -2.20 -18.96 22.66
CA ALA A 34 -1.30 -19.94 22.05
C ALA A 34 -0.99 -21.11 23.00
N GLU A 35 -0.72 -20.83 24.28
CA GLU A 35 -0.54 -21.87 25.31
C GLU A 35 -1.77 -22.75 25.47
N LYS A 36 -2.96 -22.14 25.50
CA LYS A 36 -4.21 -22.89 25.58
C LYS A 36 -4.37 -23.83 24.37
N CYS A 37 -4.16 -23.33 23.16
CA CYS A 37 -4.28 -24.13 21.94
C CYS A 37 -3.28 -25.30 21.92
N TRP A 38 -2.06 -25.09 22.39
CA TRP A 38 -1.05 -26.15 22.50
C TRP A 38 -1.46 -27.21 23.53
N ASN A 39 -1.87 -26.79 24.72
CA ASN A 39 -2.32 -27.70 25.78
C ASN A 39 -3.56 -28.52 25.38
N GLU A 40 -4.43 -27.95 24.55
CA GLU A 40 -5.62 -28.61 24.01
C GLU A 40 -5.31 -29.47 22.76
N GLY A 41 -4.06 -29.47 22.27
CA GLY A 41 -3.64 -30.24 21.09
C GLY A 41 -4.16 -29.69 19.76
N VAL A 42 -4.61 -28.43 19.73
CA VAL A 42 -5.08 -27.74 18.52
C VAL A 42 -3.91 -27.37 17.62
N ILE A 43 -2.76 -27.05 18.22
CA ILE A 43 -1.51 -26.71 17.54
C ILE A 43 -0.35 -27.52 18.11
N THR A 44 0.74 -27.64 17.37
CA THR A 44 2.00 -28.20 17.88
C THR A 44 2.81 -27.16 18.66
N HIS A 45 3.84 -27.61 19.37
CA HIS A 45 4.74 -26.72 20.11
C HIS A 45 5.42 -25.68 19.19
N ASP A 46 5.89 -26.11 18.01
CA ASP A 46 6.57 -25.23 17.05
C ASP A 46 5.62 -24.19 16.41
N GLU A 47 4.31 -24.40 16.53
CA GLU A 47 3.28 -23.49 16.02
C GLU A 47 2.89 -22.38 17.00
N LYS A 48 3.41 -22.39 18.23
CA LYS A 48 3.08 -21.39 19.27
C LYS A 48 3.41 -19.97 18.81
N PHE A 49 4.59 -19.75 18.22
CA PHE A 49 5.00 -18.42 17.74
C PHE A 49 4.13 -17.91 16.60
N SER A 50 3.87 -18.77 15.61
CA SER A 50 2.97 -18.49 14.49
C SER A 50 1.57 -18.13 14.98
N THR A 51 1.07 -18.83 16.01
CA THR A 51 -0.23 -18.58 16.65
C THR A 51 -0.25 -17.23 17.35
N LEU A 52 0.79 -16.91 18.12
CA LEU A 52 0.92 -15.61 18.79
C LEU A 52 0.90 -14.46 17.77
N LEU A 53 1.68 -14.57 16.68
CA LEU A 53 1.73 -13.54 15.65
C LEU A 53 0.39 -13.39 14.93
N LEU A 54 -0.29 -14.49 14.61
CA LEU A 54 -1.58 -14.46 13.93
C LEU A 54 -2.64 -13.81 14.80
N HIS A 55 -2.74 -14.21 16.08
CA HIS A 55 -3.65 -13.62 17.04
C HIS A 55 -3.43 -12.11 17.18
N GLY A 56 -2.16 -11.67 17.27
CA GLY A 56 -1.83 -10.24 17.31
C GLY A 56 -2.19 -9.49 16.02
N SER A 57 -2.08 -10.14 14.86
CA SER A 57 -2.46 -9.54 13.58
C SER A 57 -3.98 -9.38 13.47
N ILE A 58 -4.75 -10.40 13.88
CA ILE A 58 -6.21 -10.34 13.94
C ILE A 58 -6.67 -9.21 14.88
N TYR A 59 -6.12 -9.14 16.10
CA TYR A 59 -6.39 -8.07 17.07
C TYR A 59 -6.23 -6.68 16.44
N SER A 60 -5.12 -6.49 15.71
CA SER A 60 -4.84 -5.22 15.05
C SER A 60 -5.87 -4.87 13.97
N ARG A 61 -6.38 -5.85 13.20
CA ARG A 61 -7.41 -5.60 12.18
C ARG A 61 -8.76 -5.27 12.81
N ILE A 62 -9.19 -6.05 13.81
CA ILE A 62 -10.41 -5.77 14.56
C ILE A 62 -10.36 -4.36 15.13
N THR A 63 -9.29 -4.03 15.86
CA THR A 63 -9.13 -2.73 16.53
C THR A 63 -9.09 -1.58 15.53
N ASN A 64 -8.23 -1.67 14.49
CA ASN A 64 -8.05 -0.55 13.56
C ASN A 64 -9.29 -0.27 12.71
N CYS A 65 -10.01 -1.31 12.28
CA CYS A 65 -11.26 -1.15 11.52
C CYS A 65 -12.36 -0.59 12.42
N LYS A 66 -12.54 -1.13 13.63
CA LYS A 66 -13.55 -0.68 14.60
C LYS A 66 -13.39 0.80 14.96
N TYR A 67 -12.16 1.26 15.13
CA TYR A 67 -11.87 2.65 15.53
C TYR A 67 -11.51 3.56 14.34
N ASN A 68 -11.66 3.10 13.08
CA ASN A 68 -11.39 3.87 11.88
C ASN A 68 -9.98 4.52 11.85
N CYS A 69 -8.97 3.76 12.29
CA CYS A 69 -7.62 4.25 12.47
C CYS A 69 -6.84 4.29 11.15
N GLY A 70 -6.32 5.46 10.78
CA GLY A 70 -5.37 5.61 9.67
C GLY A 70 -5.90 5.06 8.34
N MET A 71 -5.10 4.19 7.69
CA MET A 71 -5.44 3.55 6.41
C MET A 71 -6.60 2.55 6.46
N TYR A 72 -7.13 2.24 7.65
CA TYR A 72 -8.27 1.33 7.84
C TYR A 72 -9.61 2.07 7.99
N LYS A 73 -9.63 3.38 7.74
CA LYS A 73 -10.85 4.18 7.76
C LYS A 73 -11.84 3.64 6.71
N TYR A 74 -13.06 3.37 7.13
CA TYR A 74 -14.12 2.79 6.30
C TYR A 74 -13.85 1.37 5.77
N VAL A 75 -12.84 0.67 6.31
CA VAL A 75 -12.63 -0.75 6.02
C VAL A 75 -13.46 -1.55 7.01
N GLU A 76 -14.40 -2.35 6.51
CA GLU A 76 -15.19 -3.25 7.34
C GLU A 76 -14.35 -4.46 7.79
N CYS A 77 -14.68 -5.01 8.96
CA CYS A 77 -14.07 -6.21 9.50
C CYS A 77 -15.16 -7.08 10.12
N GLU A 78 -15.34 -8.28 9.58
CA GLU A 78 -16.36 -9.24 10.06
C GLU A 78 -15.97 -9.89 11.40
N TRP A 79 -14.73 -9.72 11.82
CA TRP A 79 -14.19 -10.36 13.02
C TRP A 79 -14.48 -9.52 14.26
N GLU A 80 -14.98 -10.18 15.30
CA GLU A 80 -15.25 -9.54 16.59
C GLU A 80 -14.33 -10.04 17.71
N ASP A 81 -13.79 -11.26 17.55
CA ASP A 81 -12.97 -11.95 18.54
C ASP A 81 -11.77 -12.62 17.86
N GLU A 82 -10.58 -12.40 18.41
CA GLU A 82 -9.33 -12.89 17.82
C GLU A 82 -9.22 -14.42 17.88
N GLY A 83 -9.64 -15.02 18.98
CA GLY A 83 -9.51 -16.45 19.22
C GLY A 83 -10.43 -17.26 18.32
N ASN A 84 -11.71 -16.87 18.24
CA ASN A 84 -12.71 -17.50 17.37
C ASN A 84 -12.31 -17.38 15.90
N THR A 85 -11.79 -16.23 15.49
CA THR A 85 -11.32 -16.00 14.12
C THR A 85 -10.12 -16.88 13.81
N LEU A 86 -9.15 -16.97 14.72
CA LEU A 86 -7.97 -17.83 14.55
C LEU A 86 -8.37 -19.31 14.43
N LEU A 87 -9.24 -19.80 15.33
CA LEU A 87 -9.74 -21.18 15.25
C LEU A 87 -10.47 -21.45 13.92
N ALA A 88 -11.26 -20.49 13.43
CA ALA A 88 -11.91 -20.61 12.13
C ALA A 88 -10.91 -20.65 10.97
N ILE A 89 -9.78 -19.93 11.05
CA ILE A 89 -8.69 -20.01 10.07
C ILE A 89 -8.03 -21.39 10.11
N LEU A 90 -7.72 -21.92 11.30
CA LEU A 90 -7.11 -23.25 11.44
C LEU A 90 -8.00 -24.36 10.85
N ASP A 91 -9.31 -24.27 11.09
CA ASP A 91 -10.29 -25.24 10.60
C ASP A 91 -10.52 -25.12 9.08
N LYS A 92 -10.83 -23.91 8.61
CA LYS A 92 -11.38 -23.69 7.25
C LYS A 92 -10.34 -23.22 6.23
N LYS A 93 -9.21 -22.66 6.66
CA LYS A 93 -8.23 -21.97 5.80
C LYS A 93 -6.83 -22.60 5.92
N LYS A 94 -6.75 -23.92 5.78
CA LYS A 94 -5.49 -24.69 5.86
C LYS A 94 -4.35 -24.14 4.98
N LYS A 95 -4.67 -23.70 3.75
CA LYS A 95 -3.66 -23.10 2.85
C LYS A 95 -3.10 -21.79 3.41
N PHE A 96 -3.97 -20.93 3.93
CA PHE A 96 -3.56 -19.68 4.58
C PHE A 96 -2.66 -19.99 5.79
N TRP A 97 -3.05 -20.96 6.62
CA TRP A 97 -2.25 -21.34 7.80
C TRP A 97 -0.87 -21.86 7.43
N LEU A 98 -0.76 -22.69 6.39
CA LEU A 98 0.54 -23.17 5.89
C LEU A 98 1.43 -22.01 5.45
N SER A 99 0.91 -21.11 4.60
CA SER A 99 1.68 -19.92 4.17
C SER A 99 2.04 -19.00 5.34
N TRP A 100 1.16 -18.87 6.33
CA TRP A 100 1.43 -18.09 7.53
C TRP A 100 2.63 -18.63 8.31
N LYS A 101 2.71 -19.96 8.47
CA LYS A 101 3.85 -20.62 9.12
C LYS A 101 5.13 -20.46 8.31
N GLU A 102 5.07 -20.64 7.00
CA GLU A 102 6.23 -20.46 6.12
C GLU A 102 6.83 -19.05 6.24
N VAL A 103 5.99 -18.01 6.18
CA VAL A 103 6.44 -16.62 6.34
C VAL A 103 6.92 -16.35 7.77
N THR A 104 6.31 -16.97 8.78
CA THR A 104 6.77 -16.88 10.17
C THR A 104 8.16 -17.49 10.35
N GLU A 105 8.44 -18.64 9.73
CA GLU A 105 9.76 -19.25 9.75
C GLU A 105 10.80 -18.37 9.05
N GLU A 106 10.46 -17.75 7.93
CA GLU A 106 11.34 -16.79 7.25
C GLU A 106 11.63 -15.57 8.11
N TYR A 107 10.62 -15.05 8.82
CA TYR A 107 10.79 -13.96 9.79
C TYR A 107 11.79 -14.32 10.90
N MET A 108 11.69 -15.54 11.44
CA MET A 108 12.63 -16.05 12.45
C MET A 108 14.05 -16.23 11.89
N LYS A 109 14.19 -16.76 10.67
CA LYS A 109 15.49 -16.92 9.98
C LYS A 109 16.17 -15.59 9.67
N ASN A 110 15.42 -14.50 9.59
CA ASN A 110 15.92 -13.15 9.30
C ASN A 110 16.07 -12.28 10.55
N ASP A 111 16.43 -12.87 11.70
CA ASP A 111 16.66 -12.17 12.97
C ASP A 111 15.49 -11.27 13.38
N PHE A 112 14.26 -11.71 13.10
CA PHE A 112 13.04 -10.97 13.43
C PHE A 112 12.99 -9.55 12.82
N LYS A 113 13.66 -9.33 11.68
CA LYS A 113 13.60 -8.07 10.92
C LYS A 113 12.18 -7.74 10.51
N HIS A 114 11.72 -6.54 10.86
CA HIS A 114 10.34 -6.12 10.66
C HIS A 114 9.81 -6.29 9.23
N SER A 115 10.66 -6.12 8.21
CA SER A 115 10.31 -6.32 6.80
C SER A 115 9.78 -7.72 6.49
N PHE A 116 10.24 -8.75 7.20
CA PHE A 116 9.82 -10.15 7.02
C PHE A 116 8.66 -10.55 7.93
N ARG A 117 8.20 -9.66 8.82
CA ARG A 117 7.13 -9.98 9.77
C ARG A 117 5.86 -10.39 9.00
N PRO A 118 5.24 -11.54 9.30
CA PRO A 118 3.98 -11.93 8.67
C PRO A 118 2.87 -10.94 9.03
N THR A 119 2.03 -10.62 8.05
CA THR A 119 0.87 -9.73 8.21
C THR A 119 -0.34 -10.32 7.49
N ILE A 120 -1.53 -10.07 8.06
CA ILE A 120 -2.79 -10.34 7.37
C ILE A 120 -3.12 -9.13 6.49
N ASP A 121 -3.34 -9.42 5.22
CA ASP A 121 -3.80 -8.47 4.21
C ASP A 121 -5.06 -8.97 3.49
N ARG A 122 -5.77 -8.08 2.82
CA ARG A 122 -6.98 -8.39 2.05
C ARG A 122 -6.62 -8.86 0.65
N VAL A 123 -7.31 -9.86 0.10
CA VAL A 123 -7.09 -10.25 -1.31
C VAL A 123 -7.58 -9.12 -2.22
N ASN A 124 -8.85 -8.74 -2.06
CA ASN A 124 -9.50 -7.59 -2.66
C ASN A 124 -9.54 -6.41 -1.68
N GLU A 125 -8.81 -5.34 -1.99
CA GLU A 125 -8.73 -4.13 -1.17
C GLU A 125 -10.04 -3.31 -1.13
N LYS A 126 -10.97 -3.60 -2.04
CA LYS A 126 -12.30 -2.94 -2.07
C LYS A 126 -13.28 -3.57 -1.08
N GLU A 127 -13.00 -4.78 -0.62
CA GLU A 127 -13.82 -5.51 0.35
C GLU A 127 -13.23 -5.38 1.76
N GLY A 128 -14.00 -5.70 2.79
CA GLY A 128 -13.56 -5.74 4.18
C GLY A 128 -12.68 -6.95 4.51
N TYR A 129 -12.25 -7.07 5.76
CA TYR A 129 -11.65 -8.29 6.28
C TYR A 129 -12.73 -9.35 6.56
N SER A 130 -12.65 -10.47 5.85
CA SER A 130 -13.47 -11.68 6.03
C SER A 130 -12.58 -12.93 5.93
N LEU A 131 -13.09 -14.10 6.32
CA LEU A 131 -12.32 -15.35 6.14
C LEU A 131 -12.02 -15.64 4.66
N ASP A 132 -12.87 -15.16 3.75
CA ASP A 132 -12.73 -15.37 2.31
C ASP A 132 -11.86 -14.31 1.61
N ASN A 133 -11.68 -13.15 2.24
CA ASN A 133 -10.90 -12.04 1.71
C ASN A 133 -9.59 -11.80 2.49
N ILE A 134 -8.81 -12.86 2.76
CA ILE A 134 -7.51 -12.74 3.43
C ILE A 134 -6.37 -13.46 2.70
N GLN A 135 -5.19 -12.88 2.79
CA GLN A 135 -3.93 -13.45 2.36
C GLN A 135 -2.80 -13.14 3.34
N VAL A 136 -1.73 -13.93 3.25
CA VAL A 136 -0.50 -13.73 4.02
C VAL A 136 0.47 -12.93 3.17
N LEU A 137 0.99 -11.85 3.71
CA LEU A 137 2.09 -11.08 3.12
C LEU A 137 3.11 -10.77 4.21
N THR A 138 4.39 -10.71 3.86
CA THR A 138 5.38 -10.03 4.70
C THR A 138 5.02 -8.56 4.85
N ASN A 139 5.49 -7.91 5.90
CA ASN A 139 5.27 -6.48 6.08
C ASN A 139 5.81 -5.66 4.89
N ALA A 140 6.96 -6.06 4.32
CA ALA A 140 7.51 -5.42 3.14
C ALA A 140 6.59 -5.53 1.91
N GLU A 141 6.05 -6.72 1.63
CA GLU A 141 5.11 -6.94 0.53
C GLU A 141 3.81 -6.19 0.75
N ASN A 142 3.27 -6.19 1.97
CA ASN A 142 2.05 -5.45 2.30
C ASN A 142 2.25 -3.94 2.12
N CYS A 143 3.37 -3.38 2.61
CA CYS A 143 3.72 -1.99 2.36
C CYS A 143 3.90 -1.69 0.86
N ALA A 144 4.52 -2.60 0.10
CA ALA A 144 4.69 -2.45 -1.34
C ALA A 144 3.34 -2.45 -2.06
N LYS A 145 2.43 -3.35 -1.67
CA LYS A 145 1.07 -3.43 -2.22
C LYS A 145 0.27 -2.16 -1.90
N ALA A 146 0.27 -1.73 -0.64
CA ALA A 146 -0.42 -0.51 -0.20
C ALA A 146 0.13 0.78 -0.84
N THR A 147 1.32 0.75 -1.45
CA THR A 147 1.91 1.87 -2.19
C THR A 147 1.88 1.69 -3.70
N SER A 148 1.40 0.53 -4.18
CA SER A 148 1.31 0.17 -5.59
C SER A 148 -0.04 0.59 -6.18
N PHE A 149 -0.21 1.90 -6.40
CA PHE A 149 -1.37 2.40 -7.14
C PHE A 149 -1.05 2.49 -8.64
N PRO A 150 -2.02 2.26 -9.55
CA PRO A 150 -1.81 2.43 -10.98
C PRO A 150 -1.41 3.87 -11.33
N HIS A 151 -0.45 4.00 -12.24
CA HIS A 151 0.03 5.29 -12.73
C HIS A 151 0.06 5.31 -14.26
N TYR A 152 -0.17 6.48 -14.83
CA TYR A 152 0.00 6.78 -16.23
C TYR A 152 1.30 7.55 -16.44
N LEU A 153 2.12 7.06 -17.35
CA LEU A 153 3.30 7.75 -17.86
C LEU A 153 2.95 8.35 -19.21
N PHE A 154 2.99 9.67 -19.31
CA PHE A 154 2.79 10.42 -20.55
C PHE A 154 4.14 10.84 -21.11
N THR A 155 4.39 10.54 -22.38
CA THR A 155 5.53 11.10 -23.14
C THR A 155 5.09 12.43 -23.72
N VAL A 156 5.46 13.54 -23.08
CA VAL A 156 5.00 14.89 -23.45
C VAL A 156 5.87 15.47 -24.56
N VAL A 157 7.18 15.28 -24.46
CA VAL A 157 8.15 15.64 -25.50
C VAL A 157 9.06 14.44 -25.76
N ASN A 158 9.33 14.14 -27.02
CA ASN A 158 10.37 13.20 -27.42
C ASN A 158 11.09 13.80 -28.65
N THR A 159 12.24 14.41 -28.44
CA THR A 159 13.00 15.05 -29.53
C THR A 159 13.83 14.05 -30.32
N PHE A 160 13.98 12.82 -29.83
CA PHE A 160 14.66 11.74 -30.55
C PHE A 160 13.75 11.05 -31.57
N ASP A 161 12.48 10.85 -31.21
CA ASP A 161 11.46 10.24 -32.05
C ASP A 161 10.12 10.98 -31.88
N THR A 162 9.85 11.90 -32.80
CA THR A 162 8.66 12.75 -32.77
C THR A 162 7.36 11.97 -32.96
N THR A 163 7.40 10.76 -33.53
CA THR A 163 6.22 9.90 -33.69
C THR A 163 5.73 9.31 -32.36
N LYS A 164 6.60 9.29 -31.34
CA LYS A 164 6.28 8.82 -29.99
C LYS A 164 5.91 9.96 -29.04
N GLN A 165 5.84 11.19 -29.54
CA GLN A 165 5.39 12.33 -28.78
C GLN A 165 3.89 12.22 -28.47
N GLN A 166 3.46 12.73 -27.31
CA GLN A 166 2.06 12.74 -26.86
C GLN A 166 1.43 11.34 -26.72
N THR A 167 2.25 10.32 -26.44
CA THR A 167 1.79 8.97 -26.14
C THR A 167 1.65 8.77 -24.63
N PHE A 168 0.88 7.77 -24.21
CA PHE A 168 0.81 7.40 -22.80
C PHE A 168 0.76 5.89 -22.60
N ARG A 169 1.17 5.44 -21.42
CA ARG A 169 1.11 4.04 -21.00
C ARG A 169 0.72 3.93 -19.54
N ARG A 170 -0.20 3.01 -19.24
CA ARG A 170 -0.58 2.64 -17.89
C ARG A 170 0.40 1.61 -17.31
N PHE A 171 0.77 1.79 -16.05
CA PHE A 171 1.58 0.89 -15.23
C PHE A 171 0.81 0.56 -13.96
N ASP A 172 1.02 -0.64 -13.41
CA ASP A 172 0.35 -1.07 -12.18
C ASP A 172 0.92 -0.40 -10.93
N SER A 173 2.11 0.21 -11.03
CA SER A 173 2.74 0.96 -9.94
C SER A 173 3.60 2.12 -10.43
N LYS A 174 3.77 3.13 -9.58
CA LYS A 174 4.73 4.23 -9.76
C LYS A 174 6.15 3.71 -9.99
N GLY A 175 6.57 2.71 -9.22
CA GLY A 175 7.90 2.11 -9.35
C GLY A 175 8.13 1.43 -10.69
N ALA A 176 7.12 0.76 -11.24
CA ALA A 176 7.20 0.17 -12.58
C ALA A 176 7.37 1.25 -13.66
N ALA A 177 6.68 2.38 -13.54
CA ALA A 177 6.81 3.50 -14.47
C ALA A 177 8.20 4.17 -14.38
N PHE A 178 8.73 4.43 -13.18
CA PHE A 178 10.07 4.99 -13.02
C PHE A 178 11.17 4.07 -13.54
N LYS A 179 11.06 2.77 -13.25
CA LYS A 179 11.98 1.75 -13.79
C LYS A 179 11.94 1.72 -15.33
N HIS A 180 10.77 1.91 -15.94
CA HIS A 180 10.63 1.96 -17.40
C HIS A 180 11.40 3.11 -18.04
N ILE A 181 11.46 4.28 -17.38
CA ILE A 181 12.21 5.45 -17.86
C ILE A 181 13.63 5.55 -17.28
N GLY A 182 14.10 4.53 -16.55
CA GLY A 182 15.46 4.49 -16.02
C GLY A 182 15.73 5.41 -14.82
N LEU A 183 14.68 5.83 -14.10
CA LEU A 183 14.82 6.65 -12.89
C LEU A 183 14.61 5.82 -11.61
N PRO A 184 15.24 6.19 -10.49
CA PRO A 184 14.97 5.58 -9.19
C PRO A 184 13.57 5.96 -8.67
N TYR A 185 13.04 5.15 -7.75
CA TYR A 185 11.74 5.43 -7.12
C TYR A 185 11.77 6.74 -6.31
N SER A 186 10.90 7.70 -6.64
CA SER A 186 10.71 8.97 -5.91
C SER A 186 9.46 8.93 -5.02
N LYS A 187 9.48 9.66 -3.88
CA LYS A 187 8.44 9.59 -2.83
C LYS A 187 7.11 10.28 -3.20
N SER A 188 7.12 11.36 -3.97
CA SER A 188 5.92 12.01 -4.53
C SER A 188 6.16 12.28 -6.02
N ASP A 189 5.17 12.75 -6.79
CA ASP A 189 5.31 13.45 -8.10
C ASP A 189 4.13 13.24 -9.09
N THR A 190 2.92 12.91 -8.61
CA THR A 190 1.75 12.99 -9.51
C THR A 190 1.60 14.41 -10.03
N GLY A 191 1.75 14.58 -11.34
CA GLY A 191 1.64 15.88 -12.01
C GLY A 191 2.96 16.65 -12.17
N ARG A 192 4.12 16.02 -11.97
CA ARG A 192 5.44 16.61 -12.26
C ARG A 192 6.08 16.04 -13.52
N PHE A 193 6.91 16.87 -14.14
CA PHE A 193 7.70 16.44 -15.29
C PHE A 193 9.05 15.87 -14.89
N HIS A 194 9.45 14.82 -15.59
CA HIS A 194 10.75 14.18 -15.49
C HIS A 194 11.47 14.25 -16.84
N GLN A 195 12.60 14.95 -16.88
CA GLN A 195 13.48 14.99 -18.03
C GLN A 195 14.42 13.78 -18.00
N VAL A 196 14.38 12.94 -19.04
CA VAL A 196 15.32 11.82 -19.23
C VAL A 196 15.87 11.89 -20.65
N GLY A 197 17.14 12.30 -20.76
CA GLY A 197 17.78 12.53 -22.05
C GLY A 197 16.99 13.53 -22.90
N ASN A 198 16.49 13.06 -24.05
CA ASN A 198 15.74 13.84 -25.04
C ASN A 198 14.21 13.76 -24.86
N CYS A 199 13.75 13.18 -23.76
CA CYS A 199 12.33 12.98 -23.48
C CYS A 199 11.89 13.73 -22.22
N LEU A 200 10.70 14.32 -22.29
CA LEU A 200 10.00 14.90 -21.15
C LEU A 200 8.79 14.02 -20.84
N TYR A 201 8.76 13.43 -19.64
CA TYR A 201 7.68 12.57 -19.19
C TYR A 201 6.86 13.26 -18.11
N LEU A 202 5.55 13.00 -18.07
CA LEU A 202 4.68 13.35 -16.94
C LEU A 202 4.19 12.04 -16.32
N LEU A 203 4.43 11.86 -15.02
CA LEU A 203 3.91 10.71 -14.27
C LEU A 203 2.72 11.13 -13.43
N GLN A 204 1.65 10.35 -13.45
CA GLN A 204 0.41 10.73 -12.78
C GLN A 204 -0.34 9.51 -12.27
N SER A 205 -0.94 9.57 -11.08
CA SER A 205 -1.82 8.50 -10.61
C SER A 205 -3.04 8.30 -11.53
N GLU A 206 -3.57 7.09 -11.58
CA GLU A 206 -4.79 6.79 -12.34
C GLU A 206 -5.98 7.63 -11.86
N ASP A 207 -6.16 7.83 -10.56
CA ASP A 207 -7.30 8.58 -10.05
C ASP A 207 -7.28 10.06 -10.47
N VAL A 208 -6.10 10.70 -10.51
CA VAL A 208 -5.97 12.04 -11.10
C VAL A 208 -6.20 12.00 -12.61
N THR A 209 -5.68 10.98 -13.29
CA THR A 209 -5.85 10.81 -14.75
C THR A 209 -7.30 10.64 -15.17
N LEU A 210 -8.10 9.98 -14.34
CA LEU A 210 -9.53 9.77 -14.55
C LEU A 210 -10.39 10.89 -13.94
N GLY A 211 -9.79 11.93 -13.37
CA GLY A 211 -10.49 13.06 -12.75
C GLY A 211 -11.27 12.72 -11.49
N ARG A 212 -10.95 11.61 -10.81
CA ARG A 212 -11.56 11.20 -9.53
C ARG A 212 -11.02 11.99 -8.35
N THR A 213 -9.77 12.45 -8.45
CA THR A 213 -9.09 13.24 -7.43
C THR A 213 -8.39 14.43 -8.08
N THR A 214 -8.33 15.55 -7.37
CA THR A 214 -7.53 16.71 -7.76
C THR A 214 -6.11 16.60 -7.19
N ILE A 215 -5.15 17.22 -7.85
CA ILE A 215 -3.79 17.36 -7.30
C ILE A 215 -3.87 18.38 -6.16
N GLU A 216 -3.77 17.95 -4.91
CA GLU A 216 -3.74 18.85 -3.74
C GLU A 216 -2.35 19.48 -3.57
N GLU A 217 -2.32 20.78 -3.24
CA GLU A 217 -1.09 21.60 -3.12
C GLU A 217 -0.17 21.19 -1.95
N TYR A 218 -0.67 20.46 -0.97
CA TYR A 218 -0.06 20.33 0.37
C TYR A 218 1.19 19.45 0.48
N GLU A 219 1.65 18.80 -0.58
CA GLU A 219 2.84 17.95 -0.55
C GLU A 219 4.03 18.55 -1.33
N ASN A 220 4.81 19.43 -0.68
CA ASN A 220 6.28 19.57 -0.75
C ASN A 220 6.84 21.01 -0.83
N PRO A 221 8.03 21.26 -0.23
CA PRO A 221 8.67 22.56 -0.07
C PRO A 221 9.61 23.00 -1.22
N GLU A 222 9.56 22.35 -2.40
CA GLU A 222 10.45 22.69 -3.52
C GLU A 222 9.72 23.50 -4.59
N ASP A 223 10.13 24.76 -4.77
CA ASP A 223 9.63 25.72 -5.77
C ASP A 223 10.06 25.34 -7.20
N LEU A 224 9.49 24.28 -7.76
CA LEU A 224 9.64 23.96 -9.18
C LEU A 224 8.53 24.65 -9.98
N SER A 225 8.90 25.66 -10.76
CA SER A 225 8.00 26.34 -11.69
C SER A 225 8.32 25.95 -13.14
N TYR A 226 7.31 25.47 -13.85
CA TYR A 226 7.35 25.19 -15.29
C TYR A 226 6.79 26.38 -16.06
N THR A 227 7.20 26.55 -17.32
CA THR A 227 6.68 27.59 -18.21
C THR A 227 5.88 26.95 -19.35
N GLY A 228 4.68 27.45 -19.59
CA GLY A 228 3.83 27.09 -20.72
C GLY A 228 3.48 28.32 -21.55
N SER A 229 2.93 28.09 -22.73
CA SER A 229 2.33 29.15 -23.54
C SER A 229 1.03 28.67 -24.16
N PHE A 230 0.06 29.57 -24.26
CA PHE A 230 -1.14 29.35 -25.07
C PHE A 230 -1.26 30.47 -26.11
N SER A 231 -1.67 30.08 -27.30
CA SER A 231 -1.85 31.00 -28.43
C SER A 231 -3.32 31.29 -28.64
N ILE A 232 -3.69 32.57 -28.60
CA ILE A 232 -5.03 33.04 -28.97
C ILE A 232 -4.94 33.61 -30.38
N THR A 233 -5.62 32.95 -31.32
CA THR A 233 -5.72 33.41 -32.71
C THR A 233 -7.05 34.15 -32.91
N LYS A 234 -7.00 35.40 -33.36
CA LYS A 234 -8.20 36.21 -33.69
C LYS A 234 -8.09 36.78 -35.10
N LYS A 235 -9.21 36.81 -35.83
CA LYS A 235 -9.30 37.52 -37.12
C LYS A 235 -9.17 39.03 -36.90
N HIS A 236 -8.30 39.66 -37.68
CA HIS A 236 -8.06 41.08 -37.62
C HIS A 236 -9.19 41.85 -38.35
N PRO A 237 -9.65 43.02 -37.85
CA PRO A 237 -10.76 43.78 -38.45
C PRO A 237 -10.49 44.23 -39.90
N HIS A 238 -9.23 44.36 -40.30
CA HIS A 238 -8.83 44.81 -41.65
C HIS A 238 -8.34 43.67 -42.55
N GLY A 239 -8.69 42.42 -42.22
CA GLY A 239 -8.17 41.23 -42.89
C GLY A 239 -6.88 40.72 -42.25
N GLY A 240 -6.64 39.41 -42.35
CA GLY A 240 -5.53 38.69 -41.71
C GLY A 240 -5.87 38.07 -40.35
N THR A 241 -4.91 37.35 -39.78
CA THR A 241 -5.03 36.68 -38.48
C THR A 241 -3.93 37.19 -37.55
N ILE A 242 -4.28 37.58 -36.33
CA ILE A 242 -3.32 37.89 -35.27
C ILE A 242 -3.28 36.70 -34.33
N THR A 243 -2.08 36.19 -34.08
CA THR A 243 -1.82 35.20 -33.03
C THR A 243 -1.11 35.90 -31.89
N ILE A 244 -1.72 35.90 -30.70
CA ILE A 244 -1.10 36.40 -29.47
C ILE A 244 -0.73 35.18 -28.62
N SER A 245 0.57 34.97 -28.40
CA SER A 245 1.05 33.97 -27.44
C SER A 245 1.18 34.60 -26.07
N ARG A 246 0.49 34.05 -25.06
CA ARG A 246 0.71 34.40 -23.65
C ARG A 246 1.45 33.28 -22.95
N ASN A 247 2.55 33.64 -22.29
CA ASN A 247 3.28 32.74 -21.43
C ASN A 247 2.64 32.74 -20.03
N PHE A 248 2.70 31.58 -19.38
CA PHE A 248 2.28 31.41 -18.00
C PHE A 248 3.23 30.43 -17.32
N THR A 249 3.33 30.53 -16.00
CA THR A 249 4.04 29.55 -15.19
C THR A 249 3.07 28.69 -14.40
N TYR A 250 3.47 27.47 -14.09
CA TYR A 250 2.67 26.52 -13.34
C TYR A 250 3.59 25.51 -12.65
N GLU A 251 3.19 25.00 -11.49
CA GLU A 251 4.03 24.08 -10.71
C GLU A 251 3.70 22.61 -10.99
N ARG A 252 2.49 22.34 -11.47
CA ARG A 252 1.99 20.98 -11.71
C ARG A 252 1.05 20.96 -12.92
N MET A 253 1.02 19.85 -13.62
CA MET A 253 0.08 19.62 -14.73
C MET A 253 -0.72 18.35 -14.45
N ALA A 254 -2.03 18.44 -14.67
CA ALA A 254 -2.89 17.25 -14.71
C ALA A 254 -3.35 16.97 -16.15
N ILE A 255 -3.15 15.75 -16.64
CA ILE A 255 -3.79 15.29 -17.88
C ILE A 255 -5.03 14.47 -17.50
N ILE A 256 -6.21 14.97 -17.88
CA ILE A 256 -7.47 14.26 -17.67
C ILE A 256 -7.87 13.55 -18.95
N LEU A 257 -7.89 12.21 -18.91
CA LEU A 257 -8.41 11.41 -20.01
C LEU A 257 -9.93 11.36 -19.90
N LYS A 258 -10.61 12.06 -20.81
CA LYS A 258 -12.06 11.92 -20.96
C LYS A 258 -12.31 10.62 -21.72
N GLN A 259 -13.07 9.69 -21.12
CA GLN A 259 -13.73 8.67 -21.93
C GLN A 259 -14.76 9.40 -22.78
N ASP A 260 -14.57 9.38 -24.10
CA ASP A 260 -15.67 9.75 -24.99
C ASP A 260 -16.83 8.81 -24.66
N GLN A 261 -17.97 9.40 -24.29
CA GLN A 261 -19.22 8.67 -24.31
C GLN A 261 -19.41 8.22 -25.75
N LEU A 262 -19.11 6.96 -26.03
CA LEU A 262 -19.62 6.28 -27.20
C LEU A 262 -21.15 6.35 -27.07
N ILE A 263 -21.74 7.32 -27.76
CA ILE A 263 -23.17 7.37 -28.08
C ILE A 263 -23.45 6.25 -29.07
#